data_AF-A0A936HBE3-F1
#
_entry.id   AF-A0A936HBE3-F1
#
_cell.length_a   1.000
_cell.length_b   1.000
_cell.length_c   1.000
_cell.angle_alpha   90.00
_cell.angle_beta   90.00
_cell.angle_gamma   90.00
#
_symmetry.space_group_name_H-M   'P 1'
#
loop_
_entity.id
_entity.type
_entity.pdbx_description
1 polymer ?
#
loop_
_entity_poly.entity_id
_entity_poly.type
_entity_poly.pdbx_seq_one_letter_code
_entity_poly.pdbx_strand_id
1 'polypeptide(L)'
;MPGRMEFQFALPKSVSAPRRQNPDAPARILIMADFSGRDHRDPSPSAPSERASRSLVRVDADTLNAVMARLAPALRLPLAGETSGATVAISFASIDDFHPDALYQRLELFQVLRRTRARLLDPASFARAAAELNLGPAPASARSEASPAAEEHDPALLERLLGRPASPAPARFTAPSSDALAGLLQAVVRPHIVNIDPQQKSCVAAVDTATGEQLRAILHHPAFQALEAAWRSVHDFVMAVDSTEICIELLDVTRQELLDDSGAAAGEPPATQLRALLEERGAGMDDGPLWSLLIGDYQFGATAEDVALLGALGTLAARAGGPFLAAALPETLGASSPAALADPTSWPALPEDHQRHWNRLRTSAVAPWLGLVLPRVLLRLPYGSKTDPIESFPFEEMPAGHDPAAYLWGNPAFICARLIAAEFGESGWQEGLGAMTELDDLPGHAYEDSGERVLQPATEILLGERALHALLARGLMPLAGHRQRSVVRLLRFQSLADPPASLAGPWQVVS
;
A
#
# COMPACT_ATOMS: atom_id res chain seq x y z
N MET A 1 -16.93 5.09 39.56
CA MET A 1 -15.84 6.10 39.52
C MET A 1 -14.70 5.46 38.74
N PRO A 2 -14.54 5.75 37.44
CA PRO A 2 -13.37 5.26 36.69
C PRO A 2 -12.13 5.94 37.29
N GLY A 3 -11.10 5.14 37.57
CA GLY A 3 -9.86 5.63 38.18
C GLY A 3 -9.25 6.76 37.36
N ARG A 4 -8.87 7.84 38.04
CA ARG A 4 -8.16 8.97 37.47
C ARG A 4 -6.79 8.47 37.01
N MET A 5 -6.62 8.15 35.73
CA MET A 5 -5.31 7.81 35.17
C MET A 5 -4.40 9.04 35.28
N GLU A 6 -3.45 9.00 36.22
CA GLU A 6 -2.41 10.01 36.33
C GLU A 6 -1.23 9.61 35.44
N PHE A 7 -1.08 10.30 34.31
CA PHE A 7 0.06 10.11 33.42
C PHE A 7 1.32 10.75 34.02
N GLN A 8 2.38 9.97 34.16
CA GLN A 8 3.70 10.47 34.57
C GLN A 8 4.57 10.69 33.33
N PHE A 9 4.71 11.94 32.90
CA PHE A 9 5.61 12.35 31.80
C PHE A 9 6.94 12.90 32.35
N ALA A 10 7.51 12.21 33.33
CA ALA A 10 8.72 12.67 34.00
C ALA A 10 9.96 12.04 33.35
N LEU A 11 10.83 12.88 32.79
CA LEU A 11 12.22 12.49 32.59
C LEU A 11 12.91 12.45 33.97
N PRO A 12 13.71 11.41 34.29
CA PRO A 12 14.47 11.39 35.53
C PRO A 12 15.38 12.62 35.60
N LYS A 13 15.52 13.22 36.79
CA LYS A 13 16.36 14.43 37.02
C LYS A 13 17.85 14.25 36.65
N SER A 14 18.27 13.03 36.38
CA SER A 14 19.63 12.65 35.97
C SER A 14 19.81 12.38 34.48
N VAL A 15 18.77 12.42 33.65
CA VAL A 15 18.89 12.19 32.21
C VAL A 15 19.14 13.52 31.52
N SER A 16 20.40 13.93 31.46
CA SER A 16 20.84 14.75 30.33
C SER A 16 20.63 13.92 29.07
N ALA A 17 19.91 14.46 28.08
CA ALA A 17 19.76 13.81 26.78
C ALA A 17 21.14 13.34 26.30
N PRO A 18 21.30 12.08 25.91
CA PRO A 18 22.60 11.56 25.55
C PRO A 18 23.11 12.34 24.35
N ARG A 19 24.35 12.81 24.45
CA ARG A 19 24.98 13.64 23.44
C ARG A 19 25.87 12.76 22.58
N ARG A 20 25.72 12.90 21.27
CA ARG A 20 26.66 12.33 20.31
C ARG A 20 28.00 13.03 20.50
N GLN A 21 29.06 12.26 20.74
CA GLN A 21 30.40 12.81 20.98
C GLN A 21 31.20 12.87 19.68
N ASN A 22 30.93 11.96 18.74
CA ASN A 22 31.56 11.93 17.43
C ASN A 22 30.63 12.51 16.34
N PRO A 23 30.97 13.66 15.74
CA PRO A 23 30.20 14.23 14.63
C PRO A 23 30.23 13.38 13.34
N ASP A 24 31.19 12.46 13.22
CA ASP A 24 31.34 11.56 12.07
C ASP A 24 30.68 10.19 12.31
N ALA A 25 29.96 10.01 13.42
CA ALA A 25 29.31 8.74 13.72
C ALA A 25 28.14 8.46 12.75
N PRO A 26 27.94 7.19 12.34
CA PRO A 26 26.89 6.81 11.40
C PRO A 26 25.49 7.11 11.94
N ALA A 27 24.54 7.37 11.03
CA ALA A 27 23.14 7.53 11.39
C ALA A 27 22.50 6.17 11.68
N ARG A 28 21.83 6.04 12.83
CA ARG A 28 21.11 4.81 13.21
C ARG A 28 19.62 5.11 13.25
N ILE A 29 18.88 4.46 12.38
CA ILE A 29 17.45 4.68 12.20
C ILE A 29 16.71 3.41 12.56
N LEU A 30 15.83 3.48 13.55
CA LEU A 30 14.92 2.40 13.91
C LEU A 30 13.58 2.60 13.22
N ILE A 31 13.03 1.55 12.62
CA ILE A 31 11.66 1.53 12.11
C ILE A 31 10.86 0.46 12.85
N MET A 32 9.77 0.87 13.47
CA MET A 32 8.85 0.01 14.23
C MET A 32 7.52 -0.10 13.49
N ALA A 33 7.11 -1.32 13.14
CA ALA A 33 5.84 -1.59 12.46
C ALA A 33 5.38 -3.04 12.68
N ASP A 34 4.13 -3.37 12.34
CA ASP A 34 3.64 -4.75 12.26
C ASP A 34 4.03 -5.39 10.91
N PHE A 35 5.34 -5.64 10.74
CA PHE A 35 5.89 -6.19 9.49
C PHE A 35 5.43 -7.62 9.19
N SER A 36 5.04 -8.37 10.22
CA SER A 36 4.57 -9.76 10.07
C SER A 36 3.05 -9.88 9.86
N GLY A 37 2.30 -8.79 10.00
CA GLY A 37 0.84 -8.76 9.88
C GLY A 37 0.13 -9.46 11.05
N ARG A 38 0.74 -9.46 12.24
CA ARG A 38 0.26 -10.21 13.40
C ARG A 38 -1.11 -9.77 13.87
N ASP A 39 -1.43 -8.48 13.81
CA ASP A 39 -2.74 -7.97 14.24
C ASP A 39 -3.89 -8.62 13.44
N HIS A 40 -3.58 -9.16 12.25
CA HIS A 40 -4.54 -9.75 11.32
C HIS A 40 -4.31 -11.26 11.08
N ARG A 41 -3.33 -11.86 11.76
CA ARG A 41 -2.95 -13.27 11.60
C ARG A 41 -3.54 -14.17 12.69
N ASP A 42 -3.43 -13.75 13.95
CA ASP A 42 -3.84 -14.54 15.11
C ASP A 42 -4.76 -13.74 16.05
N PRO A 43 -5.91 -14.30 16.48
CA PRO A 43 -6.81 -13.63 17.41
C PRO A 43 -6.30 -13.61 18.87
N SER A 44 -5.10 -14.15 19.15
CA SER A 44 -4.46 -14.13 20.47
C SER A 44 -3.18 -13.30 20.42
N PRO A 45 -2.95 -12.40 21.38
CA PRO A 45 -1.69 -11.67 21.48
C PRO A 45 -0.52 -12.65 21.64
N SER A 46 0.61 -12.37 20.98
CA SER A 46 1.82 -13.20 21.05
C SER A 46 2.26 -13.43 22.49
N ALA A 47 2.74 -14.64 22.80
CA ALA A 47 3.17 -14.97 24.15
C ALA A 47 4.35 -14.07 24.59
N PRO A 48 4.46 -13.69 25.89
CA PRO A 48 5.54 -12.84 26.38
C PRO A 48 6.95 -13.35 26.06
N SER A 49 7.12 -14.66 25.93
CA SER A 49 8.37 -15.32 25.53
C SER A 49 8.77 -15.09 24.07
N GLU A 50 7.80 -14.92 23.16
CA GLU A 50 8.04 -14.57 21.75
C GLU A 50 8.36 -13.08 21.58
N ARG A 51 7.97 -12.25 22.54
CA ARG A 51 8.34 -10.82 22.59
C ARG A 51 9.81 -10.66 23.02
N ALA A 52 10.22 -11.45 24.01
CA ALA A 52 11.57 -11.38 24.59
C ALA A 52 12.69 -11.91 23.66
N SER A 53 12.38 -12.72 22.66
CA SER A 53 13.34 -13.25 21.69
C SER A 53 13.55 -12.36 20.45
N ARG A 54 12.88 -11.19 20.39
CA ARG A 54 12.90 -10.32 19.20
C ARG A 54 14.25 -9.65 19.04
N SER A 55 14.70 -9.61 17.80
CA SER A 55 15.97 -9.00 17.42
C SER A 55 15.70 -7.85 16.46
N LEU A 56 16.46 -6.77 16.64
CA LEU A 56 16.59 -5.73 15.64
C LEU A 56 17.23 -6.33 14.39
N VAL A 57 16.66 -6.00 13.24
CA VAL A 57 17.10 -6.56 11.96
C VAL A 57 17.60 -5.43 11.09
N ARG A 58 18.91 -5.43 10.80
CA ARG A 58 19.47 -4.51 9.82
C ARG A 58 18.94 -4.81 8.42
N VAL A 59 18.60 -3.76 7.68
CA VAL A 59 18.16 -3.82 6.29
C VAL A 59 18.88 -2.78 5.42
N ASP A 60 19.04 -3.12 4.16
CA ASP A 60 19.49 -2.27 3.05
C ASP A 60 18.80 -2.74 1.76
N ALA A 61 19.13 -2.12 0.63
CA ALA A 61 18.48 -2.37 -0.66
C ALA A 61 18.61 -3.84 -1.12
N ASP A 62 19.71 -4.49 -0.78
CA ASP A 62 20.00 -5.87 -1.19
C ASP A 62 19.38 -6.91 -0.24
N THR A 63 19.25 -6.56 1.04
CA THR A 63 18.83 -7.50 2.10
C THR A 63 17.34 -7.45 2.44
N LEU A 64 16.60 -6.43 1.98
CA LEU A 64 15.20 -6.22 2.33
C LEU A 64 14.31 -7.43 2.05
N ASN A 65 14.38 -8.00 0.84
CA ASN A 65 13.58 -9.18 0.47
C ASN A 65 13.96 -10.42 1.31
N ALA A 66 15.24 -10.61 1.64
CA ALA A 66 15.66 -11.71 2.50
C ALA A 66 15.14 -11.57 3.94
N VAL A 67 15.10 -10.34 4.46
CA VAL A 67 14.52 -10.02 5.76
C VAL A 67 13.02 -10.24 5.76
N MET A 68 12.32 -9.80 4.72
CA MET A 68 10.90 -10.04 4.53
C MET A 68 10.58 -11.55 4.50
N ALA A 69 11.29 -12.34 3.69
CA ALA A 69 11.14 -13.79 3.65
C ALA A 69 11.38 -14.46 5.01
N ARG A 70 12.31 -13.93 5.82
CA ARG A 70 12.58 -14.44 7.17
C ARG A 70 11.48 -14.11 8.17
N LEU A 71 10.88 -12.92 8.08
CA LEU A 71 9.73 -12.54 8.91
C LEU A 71 8.45 -13.29 8.52
N ALA A 72 8.40 -13.81 7.29
CA ALA A 72 7.26 -14.52 6.71
C ALA A 72 5.90 -13.82 6.96
N PRO A 73 5.72 -12.56 6.50
CA PRO A 73 4.47 -11.84 6.63
C PRO A 73 3.30 -12.65 6.06
N ALA A 74 2.19 -12.67 6.78
CA ALA A 74 0.99 -13.38 6.34
C ALA A 74 -0.28 -12.71 6.84
N LEU A 75 -1.32 -12.74 6.02
CA LEU A 75 -2.64 -12.20 6.32
C LEU A 75 -3.72 -13.27 6.13
N ARG A 76 -4.79 -13.17 6.92
CA ARG A 76 -6.02 -13.94 6.70
C ARG A 76 -7.15 -12.97 6.38
N LEU A 77 -7.60 -12.97 5.14
CA LEU A 77 -8.62 -12.04 4.66
C LEU A 77 -9.94 -12.77 4.41
N PRO A 78 -11.10 -12.19 4.76
CA PRO A 78 -12.39 -12.75 4.38
C PRO A 78 -12.57 -12.68 2.85
N LEU A 79 -13.13 -13.74 2.27
CA LEU A 79 -13.52 -13.75 0.85
C LEU A 79 -14.75 -12.86 0.63
N ALA A 80 -14.74 -12.08 -0.45
CA ALA A 80 -15.89 -11.27 -0.83
C ALA A 80 -17.02 -12.16 -1.37
N GLY A 81 -18.24 -11.97 -0.86
CA GLY A 81 -19.44 -12.64 -1.37
C GLY A 81 -19.78 -14.01 -0.75
N GLU A 82 -18.98 -14.53 0.18
CA GLU A 82 -19.29 -15.79 0.87
C GLU A 82 -19.94 -15.56 2.25
N THR A 83 -21.16 -16.08 2.44
CA THR A 83 -21.85 -16.15 3.75
C THR A 83 -21.22 -17.15 4.72
N SER A 84 -20.26 -17.96 4.27
CA SER A 84 -19.71 -19.09 5.02
C SER A 84 -18.46 -18.74 5.84
N GLY A 85 -18.02 -17.47 5.86
CA GLY A 85 -16.86 -17.04 6.64
C GLY A 85 -15.53 -17.61 6.16
N ALA A 86 -15.44 -18.04 4.90
CA ALA A 86 -14.19 -18.53 4.34
C ALA A 86 -13.15 -17.42 4.28
N THR A 87 -11.92 -17.76 4.66
CA THR A 87 -10.78 -16.85 4.67
C THR A 87 -9.70 -17.34 3.72
N VAL A 88 -9.00 -16.41 3.09
CA VAL A 88 -7.82 -16.68 2.27
C VAL A 88 -6.60 -16.30 3.06
N ALA A 89 -5.68 -17.25 3.21
CA ALA A 89 -4.35 -16.99 3.72
C ALA A 89 -3.46 -16.50 2.57
N ILE A 90 -2.89 -15.30 2.74
CA ILE A 90 -1.92 -14.71 1.80
C ILE A 90 -0.59 -14.64 2.54
N SER A 91 0.48 -15.14 1.93
CA SER A 91 1.84 -15.03 2.47
C SER A 91 2.73 -14.29 1.50
N PHE A 92 3.69 -13.55 2.05
CA PHE A 92 4.59 -12.69 1.31
C PHE A 92 6.04 -13.02 1.67
N ALA A 93 6.91 -13.00 0.67
CA ALA A 93 8.35 -13.22 0.80
C ALA A 93 9.17 -12.10 0.13
N SER A 94 8.55 -11.30 -0.74
CA SER A 94 9.19 -10.19 -1.44
C SER A 94 8.19 -9.05 -1.67
N ILE A 95 8.69 -7.86 -1.99
CA ILE A 95 7.85 -6.69 -2.32
C ILE A 95 6.97 -6.95 -3.55
N ASP A 96 7.44 -7.76 -4.50
CA ASP A 96 6.72 -8.10 -5.73
C ASP A 96 5.50 -8.99 -5.48
N ASP A 97 5.42 -9.64 -4.31
CA ASP A 97 4.28 -10.48 -3.93
C ASP A 97 2.99 -9.67 -3.71
N PHE A 98 3.11 -8.35 -3.49
CA PHE A 98 1.97 -7.43 -3.43
C PHE A 98 1.43 -7.07 -4.83
N HIS A 99 2.16 -7.39 -5.91
CA HIS A 99 1.73 -7.08 -7.26
C HIS A 99 0.49 -7.90 -7.67
N PRO A 100 -0.49 -7.33 -8.38
CA PRO A 100 -1.72 -8.04 -8.74
C PRO A 100 -1.48 -9.29 -9.58
N ASP A 101 -0.48 -9.30 -10.47
CA ASP A 101 -0.10 -10.51 -11.22
C ASP A 101 0.40 -11.62 -10.29
N ALA A 102 1.20 -11.29 -9.27
CA ALA A 102 1.69 -12.28 -8.31
C ALA A 102 0.53 -12.87 -7.48
N LEU A 103 -0.38 -12.03 -7.01
CA LEU A 103 -1.60 -12.46 -6.32
C LEU A 103 -2.48 -13.35 -7.22
N TYR A 104 -2.70 -12.90 -8.46
CA TYR A 104 -3.50 -13.63 -9.44
C TYR A 104 -2.92 -15.00 -9.76
N GLN A 105 -1.59 -15.15 -9.79
CA GLN A 105 -0.93 -16.42 -10.07
C GLN A 105 -0.90 -17.36 -8.85
N ARG A 106 -0.62 -16.83 -7.64
CA ARG A 106 -0.35 -17.64 -6.44
C ARG A 106 -1.60 -18.09 -5.71
N LEU A 107 -2.63 -17.24 -5.61
CA LEU A 107 -3.78 -17.55 -4.77
C LEU A 107 -4.66 -18.64 -5.41
N GLU A 108 -5.05 -19.61 -4.57
CA GLU A 108 -5.88 -20.74 -5.00
C GLU A 108 -7.26 -20.30 -5.50
N LEU A 109 -7.80 -19.22 -4.92
CA LEU A 109 -9.09 -18.65 -5.31
C LEU A 109 -9.14 -18.27 -6.81
N PHE A 110 -8.01 -17.86 -7.39
CA PHE A 110 -7.92 -17.52 -8.80
C PHE A 110 -7.60 -18.72 -9.69
N GLN A 111 -7.23 -19.89 -9.15
CA GLN A 111 -6.92 -21.07 -9.98
C GLN A 111 -8.13 -21.51 -10.80
N VAL A 112 -9.31 -21.52 -10.20
CA VAL A 112 -10.56 -21.88 -10.89
C VAL A 112 -10.86 -20.86 -11.99
N LEU A 113 -10.77 -19.57 -11.68
CA LEU A 113 -10.99 -18.48 -12.65
C LEU A 113 -9.99 -18.53 -13.81
N ARG A 114 -8.70 -18.81 -13.55
CA ARG A 114 -7.66 -19.01 -14.57
C ARG A 114 -7.97 -20.16 -15.50
N ARG A 115 -8.33 -21.33 -14.95
CA ARG A 115 -8.69 -22.52 -15.74
C ARG A 115 -9.93 -22.26 -16.59
N THR A 116 -10.94 -21.61 -16.01
CA THR A 116 -12.17 -21.23 -16.72
C THR A 116 -11.87 -20.26 -17.86
N ARG A 117 -11.08 -19.22 -17.61
CA ARG A 117 -10.64 -18.26 -18.63
C ARG A 117 -9.88 -18.95 -19.76
N ALA A 118 -8.93 -19.82 -19.45
CA ALA A 118 -8.17 -20.58 -20.46
C ALA A 118 -9.07 -21.47 -21.34
N ARG A 119 -10.07 -22.11 -20.73
CA ARG A 119 -11.07 -22.92 -21.46
C ARG A 119 -11.98 -22.07 -22.34
N LEU A 120 -12.38 -20.88 -21.88
CA LEU A 120 -13.18 -19.95 -22.67
C LEU A 120 -12.38 -19.36 -23.84
N LEU A 121 -11.07 -19.21 -23.71
CA LEU A 121 -10.18 -18.77 -24.79
C LEU A 121 -9.92 -19.88 -25.83
N ASP A 122 -9.98 -21.15 -25.43
CA ASP A 122 -9.83 -22.28 -26.35
C ASP A 122 -11.13 -22.53 -27.15
N PRO A 123 -11.13 -22.33 -28.49
CA PRO A 123 -12.31 -22.53 -29.33
C PRO A 123 -12.90 -23.95 -29.25
N ALA A 124 -12.07 -24.96 -28.99
CA ALA A 124 -12.51 -26.35 -28.91
C ALA A 124 -13.30 -26.66 -27.61
N SER A 125 -13.00 -25.93 -26.53
CA SER A 125 -13.62 -26.16 -25.21
C SER A 125 -14.65 -25.11 -24.81
N PHE A 126 -14.77 -24.02 -25.59
CA PHE A 126 -15.65 -22.89 -25.33
C PHE A 126 -17.11 -23.30 -25.06
N ALA A 127 -17.74 -24.05 -25.97
CA ALA A 127 -19.16 -24.42 -25.86
C ALA A 127 -19.48 -25.18 -24.55
N ARG A 128 -18.55 -26.02 -24.10
CA ARG A 128 -18.68 -26.76 -22.84
C ARG A 128 -18.47 -25.86 -21.62
N ALA A 129 -17.47 -24.98 -21.66
CA ALA A 129 -17.19 -24.04 -20.57
C ALA A 129 -18.32 -23.01 -20.39
N ALA A 130 -18.87 -22.48 -21.49
CA ALA A 130 -19.99 -21.55 -21.46
C ALA A 130 -21.28 -22.21 -20.90
N ALA A 131 -21.51 -23.49 -21.22
CA ALA A 131 -22.63 -24.25 -20.66
C ALA A 131 -22.48 -24.50 -19.15
N GLU A 132 -21.27 -24.81 -18.66
CA GLU A 132 -20.99 -25.04 -17.23
C GLU A 132 -21.19 -23.78 -16.37
N LEU A 133 -20.98 -22.59 -16.94
CA LEU A 133 -21.19 -21.31 -16.28
C LEU A 133 -22.63 -20.77 -16.40
N ASN A 134 -23.54 -21.52 -17.04
CA ASN A 134 -24.88 -21.05 -17.43
C ASN A 134 -24.84 -19.73 -18.23
N LEU A 135 -23.77 -19.48 -19.00
CA LEU A 135 -23.59 -18.28 -19.83
C LEU A 135 -24.10 -18.48 -21.26
N GLY A 136 -24.63 -19.66 -21.59
CA GLY A 136 -25.36 -19.91 -22.84
C GLY A 136 -26.77 -19.33 -22.81
N PRO A 137 -27.43 -19.14 -23.98
CA PRO A 137 -28.83 -18.75 -23.98
C PRO A 137 -29.63 -19.78 -23.18
N ALA A 138 -30.57 -19.30 -22.35
CA ALA A 138 -31.57 -20.16 -21.71
C ALA A 138 -32.06 -21.18 -22.74
N PRO A 139 -32.19 -22.48 -22.40
CA PRO A 139 -32.68 -23.45 -23.36
C PRO A 139 -34.04 -22.94 -23.83
N ALA A 140 -34.11 -22.54 -25.09
CA ALA A 140 -35.38 -22.27 -25.73
C ALA A 140 -36.20 -23.53 -25.52
N SER A 141 -37.25 -23.43 -24.69
CA SER A 141 -38.23 -24.49 -24.54
C SER A 141 -38.55 -24.99 -25.93
N ALA A 142 -38.37 -26.29 -26.14
CA ALA A 142 -38.71 -26.97 -27.37
C ALA A 142 -40.11 -26.55 -27.80
N ARG A 143 -40.19 -25.58 -28.72
CA ARG A 143 -41.38 -25.35 -29.51
C ARG A 143 -41.34 -26.40 -30.59
N SER A 144 -42.24 -27.35 -30.43
CA SER A 144 -42.66 -28.33 -31.41
C SER A 144 -42.91 -27.62 -32.75
N GLU A 145 -41.98 -27.72 -33.69
CA GLU A 145 -42.24 -27.44 -35.10
C GLU A 145 -42.61 -28.74 -35.80
N ALA A 146 -43.87 -28.77 -36.23
CA ALA A 146 -44.43 -29.79 -37.09
C ALA A 146 -43.84 -29.68 -38.50
N SER A 147 -43.61 -30.83 -39.15
CA SER A 147 -43.27 -30.93 -40.57
C SER A 147 -44.26 -30.20 -41.48
N PRO A 148 -43.79 -29.80 -42.66
CA PRO A 148 -44.53 -30.15 -43.86
C PRO A 148 -43.69 -30.91 -44.89
N ALA A 149 -44.44 -31.43 -45.86
CA ALA A 149 -44.12 -32.51 -46.78
C ALA A 149 -43.09 -32.15 -47.88
N ALA A 150 -42.59 -33.23 -48.48
CA ALA A 150 -41.67 -33.28 -49.60
C ALA A 150 -42.24 -32.70 -50.90
N GLU A 151 -41.37 -32.02 -51.66
CA GLU A 151 -41.45 -31.93 -53.12
C GLU A 151 -40.06 -32.23 -53.71
N GLU A 152 -40.00 -33.30 -54.49
CA GLU A 152 -38.88 -33.65 -55.38
C GLU A 152 -38.84 -32.66 -56.55
N HIS A 153 -37.66 -32.14 -56.88
CA HIS A 153 -37.36 -31.66 -58.23
C HIS A 153 -35.91 -31.98 -58.58
N ASP A 154 -35.79 -32.98 -59.47
CA ASP A 154 -34.56 -33.50 -60.04
C ASP A 154 -34.18 -32.68 -61.31
N PRO A 155 -33.08 -31.90 -61.28
CA PRO A 155 -32.67 -31.06 -62.41
C PRO A 155 -32.05 -31.84 -63.59
N ALA A 156 -31.97 -33.17 -63.54
CA ALA A 156 -31.30 -33.98 -64.55
C ALA A 156 -32.17 -34.44 -65.74
N LEU A 157 -33.45 -34.04 -65.81
CA LEU A 157 -34.38 -34.45 -66.89
C LEU A 157 -34.48 -33.46 -68.07
N LEU A 158 -34.00 -32.22 -67.91
CA LEU A 158 -34.10 -31.17 -68.95
C LEU A 158 -32.90 -31.11 -69.92
N GLU A 159 -31.77 -31.75 -69.61
CA GLU A 159 -30.59 -31.78 -70.51
C GLU A 159 -30.59 -32.95 -71.51
N ARG A 160 -31.54 -33.90 -71.40
CA ARG A 160 -31.67 -35.04 -72.33
C ARG A 160 -32.53 -34.79 -73.58
N LEU A 161 -33.03 -33.57 -73.80
CA LEU A 161 -33.96 -33.22 -74.88
C LEU A 161 -33.40 -32.31 -75.99
N LEU A 162 -32.13 -31.91 -75.97
CA LEU A 162 -31.54 -30.97 -76.95
C LEU A 162 -30.39 -31.55 -77.79
N GLY A 163 -30.52 -32.81 -78.22
CA GLY A 163 -29.48 -33.55 -78.93
C GLY A 163 -28.68 -32.80 -80.01
N ARG A 164 -27.36 -32.73 -79.83
CA ARG A 164 -26.35 -32.86 -80.91
C ARG A 164 -24.93 -33.06 -80.36
N PRO A 165 -24.06 -33.84 -81.05
CA PRO A 165 -22.73 -34.22 -80.55
C PRO A 165 -21.56 -33.50 -81.26
N ALA A 166 -20.38 -33.40 -80.62
CA ALA A 166 -19.08 -33.37 -81.32
C ALA A 166 -17.85 -33.56 -80.38
N SER A 167 -16.96 -34.45 -80.82
CA SER A 167 -15.57 -34.85 -80.49
C SER A 167 -14.61 -34.07 -79.55
N PRO A 168 -13.55 -34.75 -79.03
CA PRO A 168 -12.57 -34.20 -78.08
C PRO A 168 -11.23 -33.70 -78.69
N ALA A 169 -10.44 -33.03 -77.83
CA ALA A 169 -8.98 -32.72 -77.81
C ALA A 169 -8.52 -31.29 -78.21
N PRO A 170 -7.35 -30.77 -77.75
CA PRO A 170 -6.43 -31.24 -76.70
C PRO A 170 -6.15 -30.19 -75.58
N ALA A 171 -5.43 -30.62 -74.54
CA ALA A 171 -5.02 -29.84 -73.38
C ALA A 171 -4.19 -28.59 -73.72
N ARG A 172 -4.54 -27.46 -73.08
CA ARG A 172 -3.64 -26.32 -72.88
C ARG A 172 -3.53 -26.06 -71.38
N PHE A 173 -2.31 -26.10 -70.85
CA PHE A 173 -2.02 -25.61 -69.50
C PHE A 173 -2.28 -24.11 -69.46
N THR A 174 -3.39 -23.69 -68.86
CA THR A 174 -3.63 -22.31 -68.43
C THR A 174 -3.11 -22.15 -67.01
N ALA A 175 -2.32 -21.09 -66.78
CA ALA A 175 -1.91 -20.68 -65.44
C ALA A 175 -3.12 -20.55 -64.50
N PRO A 176 -2.99 -20.85 -63.20
CA PRO A 176 -4.12 -20.80 -62.28
C PRO A 176 -4.69 -19.38 -62.23
N SER A 177 -6.01 -19.25 -62.38
CA SER A 177 -6.71 -17.99 -62.21
C SER A 177 -6.59 -17.51 -60.77
N SER A 178 -6.61 -16.18 -60.57
CA SER A 178 -6.66 -15.55 -59.25
C SER A 178 -7.76 -16.13 -58.35
N ASP A 179 -8.87 -16.58 -58.94
CA ASP A 179 -9.97 -17.24 -58.23
C ASP A 179 -9.64 -18.65 -57.75
N ALA A 180 -8.80 -19.40 -58.48
CA ALA A 180 -8.32 -20.70 -58.03
C ALA A 180 -7.32 -20.56 -56.87
N LEU A 181 -6.48 -19.53 -56.89
CA LEU A 181 -5.57 -19.21 -55.77
C LEU A 181 -6.33 -18.67 -54.55
N ALA A 182 -7.38 -17.85 -54.76
CA ALA A 182 -8.27 -17.38 -53.70
C ALA A 182 -9.06 -18.54 -53.07
N GLY A 183 -9.58 -19.46 -53.87
CA GLY A 183 -10.25 -20.67 -53.38
C GLY A 183 -9.31 -21.62 -52.61
N LEU A 184 -8.04 -21.70 -53.01
CA LEU A 184 -7.03 -22.51 -52.34
C LEU A 184 -6.54 -21.85 -51.04
N LEU A 185 -6.37 -20.53 -51.01
CA LEU A 185 -6.17 -19.76 -49.78
C LEU A 185 -7.36 -19.90 -48.83
N GLN A 186 -8.60 -19.82 -49.32
CA GLN A 186 -9.78 -19.96 -48.49
C GLN A 186 -9.99 -21.39 -47.99
N ALA A 187 -9.55 -22.42 -48.73
CA ALA A 187 -9.58 -23.82 -48.31
C ALA A 187 -8.46 -24.20 -47.32
N VAL A 188 -7.27 -23.57 -47.43
CA VAL A 188 -6.15 -23.75 -46.49
C VAL A 188 -6.36 -22.96 -45.20
N VAL A 189 -7.01 -21.79 -45.30
CA VAL A 189 -7.27 -20.90 -44.16
C VAL A 189 -8.58 -21.27 -43.45
N ARG A 190 -9.59 -21.88 -44.11
CA ARG A 190 -10.87 -22.32 -43.47
C ARG A 190 -10.73 -23.17 -42.21
N PRO A 191 -9.82 -24.17 -42.13
CA PRO A 191 -9.55 -24.91 -40.90
C PRO A 191 -8.89 -24.07 -39.80
N HIS A 192 -8.33 -22.91 -40.16
CA HIS A 192 -7.60 -21.98 -39.29
C HIS A 192 -8.36 -20.67 -39.03
N ILE A 193 -9.55 -20.47 -39.63
CA ILE A 193 -10.47 -19.38 -39.26
C ILE A 193 -11.22 -19.85 -38.02
N VAL A 194 -10.64 -19.56 -36.87
CA VAL A 194 -11.38 -19.58 -35.61
C VAL A 194 -12.43 -18.47 -35.72
N ASN A 195 -13.69 -18.85 -35.93
CA ASN A 195 -14.82 -17.94 -35.78
C ASN A 195 -14.87 -17.57 -34.29
N ILE A 196 -14.32 -16.40 -33.93
CA ILE A 196 -14.45 -15.88 -32.56
C ILE A 196 -15.91 -15.49 -32.41
N ASP A 197 -16.70 -16.34 -31.75
CA ASP A 197 -18.08 -16.03 -31.39
C ASP A 197 -18.06 -14.71 -30.57
N PRO A 198 -18.89 -13.70 -30.90
CA PRO A 198 -19.07 -12.53 -30.04
C PRO A 198 -19.38 -12.91 -28.57
N GLN A 199 -20.01 -14.05 -28.34
CA GLN A 199 -20.26 -14.61 -27.02
C GLN A 199 -18.97 -15.05 -26.31
N GLN A 200 -17.94 -15.50 -27.05
CA GLN A 200 -16.64 -15.87 -26.47
C GLN A 200 -15.96 -14.67 -25.82
N LYS A 201 -15.92 -13.53 -26.52
CA LYS A 201 -15.38 -12.28 -25.97
C LYS A 201 -16.17 -11.82 -24.75
N SER A 202 -17.50 -11.92 -24.79
CA SER A 202 -18.37 -11.55 -23.66
C SER A 202 -18.16 -12.44 -22.44
N CYS A 203 -18.04 -13.76 -22.62
CA CYS A 203 -17.80 -14.69 -21.52
C CYS A 203 -16.43 -14.47 -20.87
N VAL A 204 -15.39 -14.26 -21.67
CA VAL A 204 -14.05 -13.93 -21.15
C VAL A 204 -14.10 -12.60 -20.39
N ALA A 205 -14.75 -11.58 -20.93
CA ALA A 205 -14.91 -10.29 -20.25
C ALA A 205 -15.68 -10.41 -18.93
N ALA A 206 -16.68 -11.30 -18.83
CA ALA A 206 -17.40 -11.55 -17.59
C ALA A 206 -16.50 -12.20 -16.52
N VAL A 207 -15.66 -13.16 -16.91
CA VAL A 207 -14.67 -13.77 -16.01
C VAL A 207 -13.60 -12.76 -15.59
N ASP A 208 -13.12 -11.92 -16.51
CA ASP A 208 -12.15 -10.87 -16.23
C ASP A 208 -12.74 -9.81 -15.27
N THR A 209 -14.02 -9.47 -15.45
CA THR A 209 -14.76 -8.57 -14.53
C THR A 209 -14.85 -9.15 -13.12
N ALA A 210 -15.28 -10.40 -12.98
CA ALA A 210 -15.37 -11.08 -11.68
C ALA A 210 -14.00 -11.24 -11.01
N THR A 211 -12.97 -11.56 -11.81
CA THR A 211 -11.58 -11.63 -11.34
C THR A 211 -11.12 -10.27 -10.84
N GLY A 212 -11.38 -9.21 -11.58
CA GLY A 212 -11.03 -7.84 -11.21
C GLY A 212 -11.75 -7.33 -9.97
N GLU A 213 -13.02 -7.68 -9.77
CA GLU A 213 -13.76 -7.39 -8.54
C GLU A 213 -13.11 -8.04 -7.32
N GLN A 214 -12.80 -9.34 -7.43
CA GLN A 214 -12.17 -10.09 -6.34
C GLN A 214 -10.75 -9.58 -6.02
N LEU A 215 -9.99 -9.22 -7.05
CA LEU A 215 -8.64 -8.68 -6.88
C LEU A 215 -8.66 -7.29 -6.23
N ARG A 216 -9.56 -6.40 -6.65
CA ARG A 216 -9.78 -5.11 -5.98
C ARG A 216 -10.18 -5.27 -4.52
N ALA A 217 -11.08 -6.21 -4.22
CA ALA A 217 -11.48 -6.47 -2.83
C ALA A 217 -10.30 -6.88 -1.94
N ILE A 218 -9.31 -7.60 -2.48
CA ILE A 218 -8.07 -7.93 -1.76
C ILE A 218 -7.18 -6.70 -1.62
N LEU A 219 -6.89 -6.00 -2.73
CA LEU A 219 -5.99 -4.85 -2.75
C LEU A 219 -6.49 -3.68 -1.88
N HIS A 220 -7.81 -3.50 -1.76
CA HIS A 220 -8.44 -2.44 -0.97
C HIS A 220 -8.84 -2.89 0.43
N HIS A 221 -8.50 -4.12 0.82
CA HIS A 221 -8.75 -4.58 2.18
C HIS A 221 -7.83 -3.82 3.16
N PRO A 222 -8.34 -3.23 4.26
CA PRO A 222 -7.54 -2.40 5.17
C PRO A 222 -6.30 -3.11 5.71
N ALA A 223 -6.42 -4.40 6.08
CA ALA A 223 -5.29 -5.22 6.55
C ALA A 223 -4.21 -5.42 5.46
N PHE A 224 -4.64 -5.58 4.20
CA PHE A 224 -3.72 -5.73 3.07
C PHE A 224 -2.99 -4.42 2.80
N GLN A 225 -3.73 -3.31 2.72
CA GLN A 225 -3.16 -1.98 2.53
C GLN A 225 -2.22 -1.58 3.66
N ALA A 226 -2.54 -1.89 4.92
CA ALA A 226 -1.65 -1.60 6.05
C ALA A 226 -0.30 -2.32 5.93
N LEU A 227 -0.33 -3.62 5.60
CA LEU A 227 0.89 -4.40 5.43
C LEU A 227 1.67 -3.97 4.19
N GLU A 228 0.99 -3.74 3.06
CA GLU A 228 1.62 -3.24 1.83
C GLU A 228 2.24 -1.86 2.04
N ALA A 229 1.54 -0.95 2.74
CA ALA A 229 2.03 0.39 3.02
C ALA A 229 3.27 0.37 3.93
N ALA A 230 3.30 -0.48 4.95
CA ALA A 230 4.46 -0.63 5.83
C ALA A 230 5.70 -1.09 5.06
N TRP A 231 5.56 -2.17 4.26
CA TRP A 231 6.67 -2.71 3.47
C TRP A 231 7.12 -1.78 2.34
N ARG A 232 6.19 -1.13 1.63
CA ARG A 232 6.53 -0.16 0.58
C ARG A 232 7.19 1.10 1.16
N SER A 233 6.75 1.59 2.30
CA SER A 233 7.39 2.75 2.93
C SER A 233 8.84 2.47 3.31
N VAL A 234 9.12 1.27 3.83
CA VAL A 234 10.50 0.82 4.10
C VAL A 234 11.29 0.64 2.81
N HIS A 235 10.70 -0.02 1.81
CA HIS A 235 11.31 -0.22 0.50
C HIS A 235 11.75 1.12 -0.10
N ASP A 236 10.83 2.08 -0.20
CA ASP A 236 11.09 3.38 -0.80
C ASP A 236 12.10 4.19 0.01
N PHE A 237 12.10 4.05 1.34
CA PHE A 237 13.10 4.68 2.19
C PHE A 237 14.50 4.10 1.98
N VAL A 238 14.62 2.78 1.97
CA VAL A 238 15.89 2.08 1.77
C VAL A 238 16.46 2.35 0.37
N MET A 239 15.60 2.36 -0.66
CA MET A 239 16.01 2.67 -2.04
C MET A 239 16.41 4.15 -2.23
N ALA A 240 15.90 5.05 -1.40
CA ALA A 240 16.26 6.47 -1.44
C ALA A 240 17.53 6.81 -0.66
N VAL A 241 18.10 5.86 0.10
CA VAL A 241 19.29 6.07 0.92
C VAL A 241 20.53 5.58 0.17
N ASP A 242 21.35 6.52 -0.29
CA ASP A 242 22.58 6.22 -1.04
C ASP A 242 23.86 6.18 -0.16
N SER A 243 23.73 6.42 1.15
CA SER A 243 24.88 6.52 2.06
C SER A 243 25.13 5.24 2.86
N THR A 244 26.37 4.77 2.85
CA THR A 244 26.83 3.64 3.69
C THR A 244 26.90 3.95 5.18
N GLU A 245 26.84 5.24 5.53
CA GLU A 245 26.87 5.73 6.91
C GLU A 245 25.49 5.70 7.57
N ILE A 246 24.43 5.38 6.82
CA ILE A 246 23.08 5.23 7.35
C ILE A 246 22.79 3.74 7.58
N CYS A 247 22.56 3.38 8.84
CA CYS A 247 22.16 2.06 9.26
C CYS A 247 20.67 2.05 9.59
N ILE A 248 19.90 1.27 8.84
CA ILE A 248 18.46 1.09 9.04
C ILE A 248 18.22 -0.25 9.73
N GLU A 249 17.50 -0.22 10.85
CA GLU A 249 17.13 -1.40 11.62
C GLU A 249 15.60 -1.48 11.77
N LEU A 250 15.04 -2.66 11.54
CA LEU A 250 13.62 -2.94 11.68
C LEU A 250 13.33 -3.63 13.02
N LEU A 251 12.23 -3.23 13.64
CA LEU A 251 11.61 -3.91 14.77
C LEU A 251 10.16 -4.25 14.43
N ASP A 252 9.88 -5.53 14.31
CA ASP A 252 8.54 -6.05 14.09
C ASP A 252 7.76 -6.10 15.41
N VAL A 253 6.90 -5.10 15.62
CA VAL A 253 6.13 -4.88 16.85
C VAL A 253 4.80 -4.23 16.53
N THR A 254 3.72 -4.72 17.14
CA THR A 254 2.38 -4.13 16.92
C THR A 254 2.13 -3.00 17.91
N ARG A 255 1.18 -2.12 17.58
CA ARG A 255 0.81 -1.00 18.46
C ARG A 255 0.31 -1.50 19.83
N GLN A 256 -0.45 -2.60 19.83
CA GLN A 256 -0.95 -3.20 21.06
C GLN A 256 0.19 -3.72 21.95
N GLU A 257 1.23 -4.30 21.34
CA GLU A 257 2.39 -4.78 22.09
C GLU A 257 3.18 -3.64 22.73
N LEU A 258 3.30 -2.49 22.04
CA LEU A 258 3.91 -1.29 22.62
C LEU A 258 3.09 -0.75 23.81
N LEU A 259 1.76 -0.82 23.73
CA LEU A 259 0.89 -0.43 24.84
C LEU A 259 1.05 -1.35 26.04
N ASP A 260 1.03 -2.66 25.82
CA ASP A 260 1.22 -3.67 26.86
C ASP A 260 2.58 -3.49 27.57
N ASP A 261 3.66 -3.26 26.81
CA ASP A 261 5.01 -3.02 27.34
C ASP A 261 5.08 -1.71 28.15
N SER A 262 4.34 -0.67 27.74
CA SER A 262 4.27 0.61 28.45
C SER A 262 3.45 0.55 29.75
N GLY A 263 2.37 -0.23 29.78
CA GLY A 263 1.47 -0.36 30.93
C GLY A 263 2.03 -1.23 32.07
N ALA A 264 2.90 -2.19 31.74
CA ALA A 264 3.59 -3.03 32.73
C ALA A 264 4.59 -2.24 33.61
N ALA A 265 4.93 -1.00 33.24
CA ALA A 265 5.93 -0.16 33.90
C ALA A 265 5.39 0.71 35.06
N ALA A 266 4.25 0.38 35.67
CA ALA A 266 3.73 1.08 36.84
C ALA A 266 4.57 0.76 38.11
N GLY A 267 5.68 1.48 38.30
CA GLY A 267 6.63 1.36 39.42
C GLY A 267 7.99 1.99 39.10
N GLU A 268 8.99 1.87 39.97
CA GLU A 268 10.40 2.05 39.56
C GLU A 268 10.64 1.12 38.36
N PRO A 269 10.95 1.61 37.16
CA PRO A 269 10.59 0.89 35.95
C PRO A 269 11.44 -0.38 35.84
N PRO A 270 10.86 -1.60 35.93
CA PRO A 270 11.55 -2.76 35.39
C PRO A 270 11.92 -2.46 33.93
N ALA A 271 13.06 -2.96 33.46
CA ALA A 271 13.44 -2.84 32.06
C ALA A 271 12.31 -3.34 31.16
N THR A 272 11.60 -2.43 30.50
CA THR A 272 10.69 -2.82 29.42
C THR A 272 11.54 -3.45 28.31
N GLN A 273 10.96 -4.38 27.55
CA GLN A 273 11.75 -5.13 26.56
C GLN A 273 12.26 -4.19 25.47
N LEU A 274 11.43 -3.22 25.08
CA LEU A 274 11.83 -2.19 24.12
C LEU A 274 12.98 -1.33 24.67
N ARG A 275 12.93 -0.96 25.96
CA ARG A 275 14.01 -0.22 26.60
C ARG A 275 15.32 -1.00 26.59
N ALA A 276 15.30 -2.27 26.98
CA ALA A 276 16.49 -3.12 26.96
C ALA A 276 17.07 -3.22 25.54
N LEU A 277 16.21 -3.39 24.52
CA LEU A 277 16.65 -3.44 23.12
C LEU A 277 17.33 -2.14 22.65
N LEU A 278 16.79 -0.97 23.02
CA LEU A 278 17.34 0.30 22.57
C LEU A 278 18.56 0.75 23.36
N GLU A 279 18.67 0.40 24.65
CA GLU A 279 19.75 0.85 25.54
C GLU A 279 20.91 -0.15 25.64
N GLU A 280 20.65 -1.46 25.67
CA GLU A 280 21.68 -2.46 25.97
C GLU A 280 22.45 -2.90 24.71
N ARG A 281 21.82 -2.83 23.53
CA ARG A 281 22.36 -3.43 22.30
C ARG A 281 23.41 -2.60 21.55
N GLY A 282 23.67 -1.37 21.99
CA GLY A 282 24.77 -0.53 21.45
C GLY A 282 25.81 -0.13 22.50
N ALA A 283 25.81 -0.78 23.68
CA ALA A 283 26.78 -0.56 24.75
C ALA A 283 28.24 -0.96 24.40
N GLY A 284 28.50 -1.43 23.18
CA GLY A 284 29.83 -1.79 22.66
C GLY A 284 30.31 -0.96 21.45
N MET A 285 29.58 0.08 21.06
CA MET A 285 30.02 1.03 20.02
C MET A 285 30.77 2.22 20.66
N ASP A 286 31.73 2.81 19.93
CA ASP A 286 32.59 3.89 20.46
C ASP A 286 31.81 5.11 20.98
N ASP A 287 30.60 5.37 20.44
CA ASP A 287 29.68 6.45 20.85
C ASP A 287 28.47 5.95 21.68
N GLY A 288 28.44 4.66 22.04
CA GLY A 288 27.31 4.02 22.72
C GLY A 288 26.09 3.75 21.81
N PRO A 289 24.93 3.37 22.40
CA PRO A 289 23.73 2.92 21.68
C PRO A 289 22.88 4.06 21.08
N LEU A 290 23.47 5.18 20.66
CA LEU A 290 22.69 6.34 20.28
C LEU A 290 21.96 6.13 18.96
N TRP A 291 20.63 6.30 19.03
CA TRP A 291 19.77 6.33 17.86
C TRP A 291 19.72 7.74 17.31
N SER A 292 19.76 7.86 15.97
CA SER A 292 19.61 9.14 15.30
C SER A 292 18.15 9.49 15.11
N LEU A 293 17.31 8.48 14.84
CA LEU A 293 15.90 8.64 14.55
C LEU A 293 15.15 7.35 14.87
N LEU A 294 13.96 7.48 15.45
CA LEU A 294 13.01 6.40 15.66
C LEU A 294 11.76 6.70 14.85
N ILE A 295 11.31 5.75 14.03
CA ILE A 295 10.12 5.87 13.18
C ILE A 295 9.12 4.83 13.66
N GLY A 296 7.91 5.27 13.97
CA GLY A 296 6.78 4.38 14.23
C GLY A 296 5.80 4.43 13.08
N ASP A 297 5.57 3.28 12.44
CA ASP A 297 4.52 3.14 11.44
C ASP A 297 3.13 2.98 12.08
N TYR A 298 2.77 3.97 12.90
CA TYR A 298 1.51 4.04 13.63
C TYR A 298 0.90 5.42 13.48
N GLN A 299 -0.39 5.48 13.74
CA GLN A 299 -1.17 6.72 13.72
C GLN A 299 -1.63 7.04 15.14
N PHE A 300 -1.45 8.28 15.57
CA PHE A 300 -1.77 8.72 16.92
C PHE A 300 -2.86 9.79 16.93
N GLY A 301 -3.86 9.58 17.79
CA GLY A 301 -4.91 10.53 18.10
C GLY A 301 -4.63 11.33 19.37
N ALA A 302 -5.66 12.02 19.86
CA ALA A 302 -5.66 12.72 21.15
C ALA A 302 -6.32 11.89 22.27
N THR A 303 -6.51 10.58 22.05
CA THR A 303 -7.10 9.69 23.06
C THR A 303 -6.18 9.52 24.26
N ALA A 304 -6.73 9.12 25.41
CA ALA A 304 -5.94 8.87 26.61
C ALA A 304 -4.87 7.79 26.40
N GLU A 305 -5.19 6.76 25.61
CA GLU A 305 -4.28 5.66 25.26
C GLU A 305 -3.14 6.13 24.36
N ASP A 306 -3.45 6.89 23.31
CA ASP A 306 -2.44 7.45 22.41
C ASP A 306 -1.47 8.39 23.14
N VAL A 307 -2.01 9.26 23.99
CA VAL A 307 -1.20 10.21 24.77
C VAL A 307 -0.29 9.48 25.75
N ALA A 308 -0.76 8.38 26.37
CA ALA A 308 0.07 7.56 27.25
C ALA A 308 1.24 6.92 26.48
N LEU A 309 0.94 6.31 25.33
CA LEU A 309 1.94 5.66 24.50
C LEU A 309 2.96 6.66 23.95
N LEU A 310 2.51 7.82 23.45
CA LEU A 310 3.40 8.90 23.02
C LEU A 310 4.30 9.38 24.15
N GLY A 311 3.79 9.47 25.38
CA GLY A 311 4.60 9.82 26.55
C GLY A 311 5.70 8.79 26.83
N ALA A 312 5.37 7.50 26.75
CA ALA A 312 6.33 6.40 26.93
C ALA A 312 7.38 6.39 25.81
N LEU A 313 6.96 6.49 24.56
CA LEU A 313 7.84 6.55 23.39
C LEU A 313 8.73 7.80 23.38
N GLY A 314 8.20 8.96 23.80
CA GLY A 314 8.98 10.19 23.95
C GLY A 314 10.03 10.10 25.05
N THR A 315 9.71 9.42 26.16
CA THR A 315 10.68 9.13 27.23
C THR A 315 11.80 8.23 26.71
N LEU A 316 11.43 7.20 25.94
CA LEU A 316 12.37 6.27 25.32
C LEU A 316 13.26 6.98 24.28
N ALA A 317 12.67 7.81 23.41
CA ALA A 317 13.36 8.62 22.42
C ALA A 317 14.41 9.55 23.06
N ALA A 318 14.00 10.27 24.12
CA ALA A 318 14.89 11.15 24.86
C ALA A 318 16.08 10.43 25.51
N ARG A 319 15.91 9.16 25.90
CA ARG A 319 16.96 8.32 26.47
C ARG A 319 17.82 7.64 25.42
N ALA A 320 17.25 7.31 24.27
CA ALA A 320 17.91 6.70 23.13
C ALA A 320 18.74 7.72 22.31
N GLY A 321 18.44 9.02 22.44
CA GLY A 321 19.16 10.10 21.75
C GLY A 321 18.62 10.44 20.36
N GLY A 322 17.54 9.81 19.92
CA GLY A 322 16.89 10.06 18.62
C GLY A 322 15.41 10.35 18.80
N PRO A 323 14.84 11.37 18.13
CA PRO A 323 13.42 11.68 18.23
C PRO A 323 12.57 10.56 17.64
N PHE A 324 11.32 10.48 18.12
CA PHE A 324 10.31 9.60 17.59
C PHE A 324 9.39 10.35 16.62
N LEU A 325 9.29 9.81 15.39
CA LEU A 325 8.40 10.28 14.34
C LEU A 325 7.29 9.29 14.05
N ALA A 326 6.06 9.78 13.91
CA ALA A 326 4.90 8.98 13.52
C ALA A 326 3.83 9.83 12.83
N ALA A 327 2.75 9.20 12.37
CA ALA A 327 1.61 9.90 11.79
C ALA A 327 0.67 10.43 12.88
N ALA A 328 0.07 11.60 12.65
CA ALA A 328 -1.09 12.05 13.41
C ALA A 328 -2.40 11.71 12.69
N LEU A 329 -3.42 11.35 13.48
CA LEU A 329 -4.80 11.25 13.00
C LEU A 329 -5.41 12.65 12.84
N PRO A 330 -6.28 12.89 11.84
CA PRO A 330 -7.04 14.14 11.71
C PRO A 330 -7.82 14.50 12.98
N GLU A 331 -8.25 13.48 13.71
CA GLU A 331 -8.98 13.59 14.98
C GLU A 331 -8.20 14.34 16.07
N THR A 332 -6.86 14.39 16.00
CA THR A 332 -6.02 15.22 16.90
C THR A 332 -6.36 16.72 16.81
N LEU A 333 -7.00 17.14 15.72
CA LEU A 333 -7.43 18.52 15.46
C LEU A 333 -8.93 18.70 15.65
N GLY A 334 -9.68 17.62 15.85
CA GLY A 334 -11.15 17.58 15.80
C GLY A 334 -11.70 17.29 14.39
N ALA A 335 -10.85 17.18 13.37
CA ALA A 335 -11.28 16.87 12.01
C ALA A 335 -11.77 15.42 11.91
N SER A 336 -12.96 15.20 11.34
CA SER A 336 -13.59 13.88 11.20
C SER A 336 -13.06 13.04 10.04
N SER A 337 -12.30 13.66 9.12
CA SER A 337 -11.71 13.01 7.96
C SER A 337 -10.50 13.78 7.46
N PRO A 338 -9.62 13.17 6.64
CA PRO A 338 -8.54 13.90 5.98
C PRO A 338 -9.03 15.08 5.14
N ALA A 339 -10.18 14.96 4.46
CA ALA A 339 -10.76 16.05 3.67
C ALA A 339 -11.11 17.28 4.52
N ALA A 340 -11.57 17.07 5.77
CA ALA A 340 -11.89 18.16 6.68
C ALA A 340 -10.66 18.96 7.13
N LEU A 341 -9.44 18.44 6.96
CA LEU A 341 -8.20 19.19 7.25
C LEU A 341 -8.01 20.42 6.35
N ALA A 342 -8.67 20.49 5.20
CA ALA A 342 -8.54 21.63 4.30
C ALA A 342 -9.13 22.93 4.88
N ASP A 343 -10.11 22.83 5.78
CA ASP A 343 -10.78 23.99 6.39
C ASP A 343 -10.72 23.96 7.94
N PRO A 344 -9.75 24.69 8.53
CA PRO A 344 -9.61 24.81 9.97
C PRO A 344 -10.78 25.40 10.73
N THR A 345 -11.65 26.16 10.05
CA THR A 345 -12.81 26.77 10.71
C THR A 345 -13.90 25.76 11.03
N SER A 346 -13.86 24.60 10.37
CA SER A 346 -14.80 23.49 10.57
C SER A 346 -14.41 22.57 11.74
N TRP A 347 -13.21 22.74 12.32
CA TRP A 347 -12.70 21.83 13.34
C TRP A 347 -13.36 22.08 14.70
N PRO A 348 -14.15 21.12 15.24
CA PRO A 348 -14.68 21.24 16.58
C PRO A 348 -13.55 21.22 17.63
N ALA A 349 -13.84 21.78 18.80
CA ALA A 349 -12.97 21.59 19.95
C ALA A 349 -12.90 20.10 20.31
N LEU A 350 -11.72 19.65 20.72
CA LEU A 350 -11.56 18.30 21.26
C LEU A 350 -12.38 18.15 22.55
N PRO A 351 -12.84 16.92 22.88
CA PRO A 351 -13.38 16.63 24.21
C PRO A 351 -12.42 17.13 25.30
N GLU A 352 -12.95 17.71 26.38
CA GLU A 352 -12.14 18.38 27.42
C GLU A 352 -11.04 17.47 27.99
N ASP A 353 -11.35 16.19 28.19
CA ASP A 353 -10.39 15.20 28.67
C ASP A 353 -9.25 14.97 27.67
N HIS A 354 -9.56 14.84 26.37
CA HIS A 354 -8.57 14.69 25.31
C HIS A 354 -7.70 15.94 25.20
N GLN A 355 -8.31 17.13 25.22
CA GLN A 355 -7.59 18.40 25.20
C GLN A 355 -6.64 18.54 26.39
N ARG A 356 -7.10 18.16 27.59
CA ARG A 356 -6.27 18.21 28.81
C ARG A 356 -5.08 17.25 28.72
N HIS A 357 -5.28 16.02 28.27
CA HIS A 357 -4.19 15.04 28.13
C HIS A 357 -3.19 15.49 27.05
N TRP A 358 -3.68 15.95 25.91
CA TRP A 358 -2.86 16.50 24.84
C TRP A 358 -2.00 17.68 25.30
N ASN A 359 -2.60 18.68 25.97
CA ASN A 359 -1.85 19.83 26.48
C ASN A 359 -0.80 19.44 27.53
N ARG A 360 -1.09 18.45 28.37
CA ARG A 360 -0.11 17.90 29.33
C ARG A 360 1.07 17.24 28.63
N LEU A 361 0.83 16.49 27.56
CA LEU A 361 1.90 15.91 26.75
C LEU A 361 2.75 17.01 26.11
N ARG A 362 2.12 17.99 25.47
CA ARG A 362 2.82 19.10 24.78
C ARG A 362 3.69 19.96 25.69
N THR A 363 3.28 20.14 26.95
CA THR A 363 4.04 20.93 27.95
C THR A 363 5.03 20.09 28.76
N SER A 364 5.15 18.79 28.46
CA SER A 364 6.07 17.88 29.15
C SER A 364 7.49 17.96 28.59
N ALA A 365 8.45 17.42 29.37
CA ALA A 365 9.85 17.39 28.96
C ALA A 365 10.14 16.42 27.80
N VAL A 366 9.21 15.51 27.48
CA VAL A 366 9.36 14.56 26.36
C VAL A 366 8.83 15.11 25.04
N ALA A 367 8.02 16.17 25.05
CA ALA A 367 7.41 16.73 23.85
C ALA A 367 8.42 17.16 22.76
N PRO A 368 9.60 17.71 23.09
CA PRO A 368 10.63 18.04 22.09
C PRO A 368 11.13 16.84 21.26
N TRP A 369 11.00 15.63 21.79
CA TRP A 369 11.46 14.38 21.17
C TRP A 369 10.39 13.70 20.33
N LEU A 370 9.19 14.30 20.22
CA LEU A 370 8.06 13.77 19.50
C LEU A 370 7.79 14.64 18.27
N GLY A 371 7.73 14.04 17.10
CA GLY A 371 7.27 14.68 15.87
C GLY A 371 6.11 13.90 15.26
N LEU A 372 4.98 14.57 15.04
CA LEU A 372 3.81 13.95 14.42
C LEU A 372 3.48 14.65 13.10
N VAL A 373 3.33 13.85 12.04
CA VAL A 373 3.29 14.34 10.66
C VAL A 373 1.94 14.02 10.01
N LEU A 374 1.44 14.92 9.16
CA LEU A 374 0.20 14.72 8.39
C LEU A 374 0.15 15.65 7.16
N PRO A 375 -0.69 15.37 6.15
CA PRO A 375 -1.50 14.14 5.96
C PRO A 375 -0.65 12.97 5.44
N ARG A 376 -1.27 11.82 5.16
CA ARG A 376 -0.58 10.68 4.54
C ARG A 376 -0.17 10.99 3.09
N VAL A 377 0.75 10.18 2.58
CA VAL A 377 1.37 10.36 1.25
C VAL A 377 1.17 9.15 0.36
N LEU A 378 1.07 9.35 -0.95
CA LEU A 378 0.81 8.29 -1.91
C LEU A 378 2.06 7.43 -2.11
N LEU A 379 1.95 6.12 -1.95
CA LEU A 379 3.09 5.19 -2.08
C LEU A 379 3.23 4.57 -3.47
N ARG A 380 2.12 4.35 -4.19
CA ARG A 380 2.16 3.80 -5.54
C ARG A 380 1.03 4.34 -6.40
N LEU A 381 1.21 4.26 -7.71
CA LEU A 381 0.13 4.46 -8.67
C LEU A 381 -0.88 3.30 -8.58
N PRO A 382 -2.16 3.58 -8.86
CA PRO A 382 -3.14 2.52 -9.07
C PRO A 382 -2.80 1.72 -10.33
N TYR A 383 -3.04 0.41 -10.30
CA TYR A 383 -2.83 -0.44 -11.47
C TYR A 383 -3.92 -0.19 -12.52
N GLY A 384 -3.52 -0.08 -13.77
CA GLY A 384 -4.41 0.29 -14.86
C GLY A 384 -3.68 0.42 -16.20
N SER A 385 -4.44 0.34 -17.28
CA SER A 385 -3.90 0.35 -18.64
C SER A 385 -3.16 1.64 -19.02
N LYS A 386 -3.51 2.76 -18.37
CA LYS A 386 -2.90 4.09 -18.58
C LYS A 386 -1.86 4.45 -17.52
N THR A 387 -1.69 3.62 -16.50
CA THR A 387 -0.81 3.85 -15.35
C THR A 387 0.21 2.72 -15.27
N ASP A 388 -0.02 1.77 -14.37
CA ASP A 388 0.83 0.58 -14.18
C ASP A 388 0.03 -0.67 -14.61
N PRO A 389 0.21 -1.14 -15.86
CA PRO A 389 -0.59 -2.23 -16.40
C PRO A 389 -0.14 -3.59 -15.89
N ILE A 390 -1.10 -4.49 -15.66
CA ILE A 390 -0.81 -5.90 -15.34
C ILE A 390 -0.78 -6.75 -16.63
N GLU A 391 -0.08 -7.88 -16.59
CA GLU A 391 0.10 -8.74 -17.77
C GLU A 391 -1.00 -9.81 -17.92
N SER A 392 -1.60 -10.25 -16.80
CA SER A 392 -2.43 -11.45 -16.78
C SER A 392 -3.79 -11.31 -17.48
N PHE A 393 -4.46 -10.18 -17.29
CA PHE A 393 -5.78 -9.87 -17.86
C PHE A 393 -6.06 -8.36 -17.82
N PRO A 394 -7.03 -7.83 -18.59
CA PRO A 394 -7.41 -6.43 -18.52
C PRO A 394 -7.94 -6.08 -17.12
N PHE A 395 -7.21 -5.23 -16.40
CA PHE A 395 -7.52 -4.85 -15.03
C PHE A 395 -7.39 -3.35 -14.84
N GLU A 396 -8.36 -2.79 -14.12
CA GLU A 396 -8.35 -1.40 -13.67
C GLU A 396 -8.65 -1.42 -12.17
N GLU A 397 -7.72 -0.96 -11.35
CA GLU A 397 -7.88 -0.92 -9.89
C GLU A 397 -8.95 0.11 -9.49
N MET A 398 -9.06 1.22 -10.23
CA MET A 398 -10.07 2.26 -10.04
C MET A 398 -10.89 2.51 -11.32
N PRO A 399 -11.90 1.67 -11.63
CA PRO A 399 -12.71 1.82 -12.85
C PRO A 399 -13.46 3.16 -12.93
N ALA A 400 -13.82 3.75 -11.79
CA ALA A 400 -14.48 5.06 -11.70
C ALA A 400 -13.52 6.25 -11.83
N GLY A 401 -12.21 6.02 -11.99
CA GLY A 401 -11.19 7.04 -12.22
C GLY A 401 -10.61 7.66 -10.94
N HIS A 402 -11.40 7.91 -9.91
CA HIS A 402 -10.92 8.49 -8.66
C HIS A 402 -11.74 8.05 -7.44
N ASP A 403 -11.07 7.41 -6.48
CA ASP A 403 -11.57 7.17 -5.13
C ASP A 403 -10.43 7.39 -4.12
N PRO A 404 -10.47 8.48 -3.32
CA PRO A 404 -9.46 8.76 -2.31
C PRO A 404 -9.19 7.61 -1.34
N ALA A 405 -10.19 6.79 -1.02
CA ALA A 405 -10.04 5.68 -0.08
C ALA A 405 -9.36 4.45 -0.71
N ALA A 406 -9.38 4.34 -2.04
CA ALA A 406 -8.82 3.20 -2.76
C ALA A 406 -7.29 3.30 -2.95
N TYR A 407 -6.72 4.50 -2.85
CA TYR A 407 -5.26 4.67 -2.96
C TYR A 407 -4.51 4.05 -1.79
N LEU A 408 -3.28 3.61 -2.07
CA LEU A 408 -2.35 3.15 -1.05
C LEU A 408 -1.62 4.33 -0.40
N TRP A 409 -2.15 4.78 0.74
CA TRP A 409 -1.57 5.85 1.54
C TRP A 409 -0.57 5.33 2.56
N GLY A 410 0.64 5.88 2.53
CA GLY A 410 1.74 5.59 3.43
C GLY A 410 1.90 6.60 4.55
N ASN A 411 2.66 6.19 5.56
CA ASN A 411 2.90 7.01 6.73
C ASN A 411 3.84 8.18 6.40
N PRO A 412 3.41 9.43 6.68
CA PRO A 412 4.18 10.62 6.33
C PRO A 412 5.48 10.78 7.13
N ALA A 413 5.67 10.05 8.23
CA ALA A 413 6.94 10.03 8.97
C ALA A 413 8.13 9.62 8.10
N PHE A 414 7.91 8.74 7.11
CA PHE A 414 8.95 8.34 6.16
C PHE A 414 9.41 9.47 5.24
N ILE A 415 8.56 10.47 4.95
CA ILE A 415 8.97 11.67 4.21
C ILE A 415 9.95 12.49 5.04
N CYS A 416 9.64 12.72 6.32
CA CYS A 416 10.56 13.38 7.24
C CYS A 416 11.87 12.60 7.39
N ALA A 417 11.81 11.26 7.45
CA ALA A 417 12.99 10.42 7.52
C ALA A 417 13.87 10.54 6.26
N ARG A 418 13.28 10.55 5.06
CA ARG A 418 13.99 10.79 3.80
C ARG A 418 14.69 12.15 3.77
N LEU A 419 14.00 13.20 4.20
CA LEU A 419 14.58 14.54 4.29
C LEU A 419 15.75 14.58 5.29
N ILE A 420 15.60 13.99 6.48
CA ILE A 420 16.67 13.90 7.49
C ILE A 420 17.87 13.09 6.96
N ALA A 421 17.60 11.97 6.28
CA ALA A 421 18.64 11.11 5.69
C ALA A 421 19.41 11.83 4.57
N ALA A 422 18.70 12.59 3.72
CA ALA A 422 19.31 13.37 2.66
C ALA A 422 20.18 14.51 3.22
N GLU A 423 19.68 15.26 4.22
CA GLU A 423 20.49 16.29 4.90
C GLU A 423 21.73 15.71 5.59
N PHE A 424 21.59 14.56 6.26
CA PHE A 424 22.72 13.86 6.86
C PHE A 424 23.73 13.41 5.80
N GLY A 425 23.28 12.94 4.64
CA GLY A 425 24.16 12.53 3.54
C GLY A 425 25.00 13.67 2.95
N GLU A 426 24.48 14.90 2.95
CA GLU A 426 25.19 16.09 2.44
C GLU A 426 26.14 16.72 3.48
N SER A 427 25.67 16.89 4.72
CA SER A 427 26.35 17.73 5.73
C SER A 427 26.70 17.00 7.04
N GLY A 428 26.42 15.70 7.16
CA GLY A 428 26.58 14.94 8.40
C GLY A 428 25.74 15.53 9.54
N TRP A 429 26.24 15.49 10.78
CA TRP A 429 25.58 16.09 11.96
C TRP A 429 25.97 17.56 12.21
N GLN A 430 26.72 18.18 11.31
CA GLN A 430 27.32 19.49 11.55
C GLN A 430 26.33 20.65 11.36
N GLU A 431 25.28 20.42 10.58
CA GLU A 431 24.23 21.40 10.30
C GLU A 431 22.90 20.99 10.96
N GLY A 432 22.09 21.99 11.27
CA GLY A 432 20.74 21.77 11.79
C GLY A 432 19.76 21.40 10.65
N LEU A 433 18.61 20.84 11.02
CA LEU A 433 17.61 20.47 10.02
C LEU A 433 16.93 21.68 9.34
N GLY A 434 16.47 21.48 8.10
CA GLY A 434 15.58 22.40 7.40
C GLY A 434 16.16 23.08 6.17
N ALA A 435 17.35 22.67 5.73
CA ALA A 435 17.90 23.04 4.42
C ALA A 435 17.12 22.35 3.29
N MET A 436 16.73 21.09 3.50
CA MET A 436 15.88 20.30 2.64
C MET A 436 14.48 20.19 3.23
N THR A 437 13.51 20.70 2.51
CA THR A 437 12.10 20.71 2.93
C THR A 437 11.16 20.18 1.87
N GLU A 438 11.64 19.92 0.66
CA GLU A 438 10.86 19.45 -0.47
C GLU A 438 11.41 18.11 -0.92
N LEU A 439 10.51 17.18 -1.23
CA LEU A 439 10.81 15.92 -1.84
C LEU A 439 10.00 15.80 -3.12
N ASP A 440 10.68 15.43 -4.20
CA ASP A 440 10.12 15.27 -5.53
C ASP A 440 10.01 13.79 -5.92
N ASP A 441 9.63 13.57 -7.19
CA ASP A 441 9.46 12.25 -7.81
C ASP A 441 8.55 11.29 -7.03
N LEU A 442 7.49 11.83 -6.43
CA LEU A 442 6.45 11.02 -5.80
C LEU A 442 5.47 10.47 -6.85
N PRO A 443 4.73 9.39 -6.54
CA PRO A 443 3.65 8.93 -7.41
C PRO A 443 2.62 10.05 -7.68
N GLY A 444 2.27 10.25 -8.95
CA GLY A 444 1.27 11.24 -9.38
C GLY A 444 0.25 10.65 -10.34
N HIS A 445 -0.96 10.38 -9.84
CA HIS A 445 -2.03 9.80 -10.65
C HIS A 445 -2.84 10.88 -11.35
N ALA A 446 -2.77 10.94 -12.68
CA ALA A 446 -3.60 11.82 -13.48
C ALA A 446 -4.91 11.13 -13.88
N TYR A 447 -6.05 11.73 -13.54
CA TYR A 447 -7.38 11.21 -13.84
C TYR A 447 -8.24 12.27 -14.52
N GLU A 448 -9.34 11.84 -15.15
CA GLU A 448 -10.31 12.76 -15.75
C GLU A 448 -11.46 13.02 -14.77
N ASP A 449 -11.71 14.29 -14.48
CA ASP A 449 -12.84 14.75 -13.68
C ASP A 449 -13.62 15.79 -14.47
N SER A 450 -14.89 15.52 -14.73
CA SER A 450 -15.79 16.45 -15.42
C SER A 450 -15.27 16.97 -16.78
N GLY A 451 -14.45 16.16 -17.47
CA GLY A 451 -13.83 16.50 -18.77
C GLY A 451 -12.47 17.22 -18.67
N GLU A 452 -11.99 17.51 -17.47
CA GLU A 452 -10.67 18.09 -17.22
C GLU A 452 -9.71 17.02 -16.70
N ARG A 453 -8.43 17.12 -17.11
CA ARG A 453 -7.36 16.28 -16.55
C ARG A 453 -6.87 16.89 -15.26
N VAL A 454 -7.04 16.16 -14.16
CA VAL A 454 -6.63 16.55 -12.82
C VAL A 454 -5.51 15.63 -12.36
N LEU A 455 -4.49 16.20 -11.72
CA LEU A 455 -3.44 15.44 -11.06
C LEU A 455 -3.81 15.26 -9.59
N GLN A 456 -3.87 14.00 -9.14
CA GLN A 456 -3.96 13.68 -7.72
C GLN A 456 -2.71 14.21 -7.01
N PRO A 457 -2.85 15.06 -5.97
CA PRO A 457 -1.72 15.46 -5.14
C PRO A 457 -1.06 14.24 -4.49
N ALA A 458 0.26 14.30 -4.29
CA ALA A 458 1.01 13.26 -3.59
C ALA A 458 0.61 13.12 -2.11
N THR A 459 -0.14 14.07 -1.55
CA THR A 459 -0.77 14.02 -0.23
C THR A 459 -2.25 13.68 -0.35
N GLU A 460 -2.85 13.10 0.69
CA GLU A 460 -4.29 12.79 0.72
C GLU A 460 -5.20 13.99 0.45
N ILE A 461 -4.74 15.17 0.85
CA ILE A 461 -5.48 16.42 0.75
C ILE A 461 -4.52 17.57 0.48
N LEU A 462 -4.99 18.57 -0.28
CA LEU A 462 -4.30 19.84 -0.46
C LEU A 462 -4.61 20.77 0.72
N LEU A 463 -3.57 21.14 1.45
CA LEU A 463 -3.69 22.06 2.57
C LEU A 463 -3.38 23.49 2.13
N GLY A 464 -4.32 24.40 2.37
CA GLY A 464 -4.08 25.83 2.22
C GLY A 464 -3.24 26.40 3.37
N GLU A 465 -2.70 27.60 3.18
CA GLU A 465 -1.85 28.27 4.16
C GLU A 465 -2.47 28.36 5.57
N ARG A 466 -3.78 28.65 5.65
CA ARG A 466 -4.51 28.67 6.92
C ARG A 466 -4.49 27.33 7.65
N ALA A 467 -4.65 26.23 6.90
CA ALA A 467 -4.59 24.88 7.46
C ALA A 467 -3.19 24.54 7.94
N LEU A 468 -2.17 24.81 7.12
CA LEU A 468 -0.77 24.59 7.46
C LEU A 468 -0.38 25.32 8.77
N HIS A 469 -0.78 26.59 8.94
CA HIS A 469 -0.50 27.32 10.18
C HIS A 469 -1.28 26.79 11.39
N ALA A 470 -2.54 26.39 11.20
CA ALA A 470 -3.36 25.82 12.27
C ALA A 470 -2.78 24.48 12.78
N LEU A 471 -2.21 23.69 11.87
CA LEU A 471 -1.47 22.46 12.17
C LEU A 471 -0.22 22.72 13.01
N LEU A 472 0.62 23.66 12.59
CA LEU A 472 1.83 24.05 13.33
C LEU A 472 1.51 24.57 14.74
N ALA A 473 0.43 25.33 14.90
CA ALA A 473 -0.02 25.83 16.21
C ALA A 473 -0.40 24.69 17.19
N ARG A 474 -0.78 23.52 16.66
CA ARG A 474 -1.11 22.32 17.42
C ARG A 474 0.10 21.42 17.68
N GLY A 475 1.30 21.81 17.22
CA GLY A 475 2.54 21.05 17.39
C GLY A 475 2.72 19.92 16.36
N LEU A 476 1.93 19.94 15.28
CA LEU A 476 2.01 18.94 14.22
C LEU A 476 2.86 19.47 13.07
N MET A 477 3.54 18.57 12.35
CA MET A 477 4.35 18.86 11.17
C MET A 477 3.50 18.65 9.90
N PRO A 478 3.11 19.73 9.20
CA PRO A 478 2.28 19.60 8.02
C PRO A 478 3.14 19.35 6.76
N LEU A 479 2.68 18.40 5.95
CA LEU A 479 3.12 18.18 4.58
C LEU A 479 2.17 18.87 3.61
N ALA A 480 2.72 19.74 2.77
CA ALA A 480 1.99 20.41 1.71
C ALA A 480 2.22 19.70 0.38
N GLY A 481 1.15 19.13 -0.20
CA GLY A 481 1.16 18.66 -1.58
C GLY A 481 1.03 19.79 -2.59
N HIS A 482 1.36 19.49 -3.85
CA HIS A 482 1.29 20.44 -4.96
C HIS A 482 0.22 20.04 -5.99
N ARG A 483 -0.47 21.01 -6.60
CA ARG A 483 -1.59 20.76 -7.55
C ARG A 483 -1.18 20.18 -8.90
N GLN A 484 0.03 20.51 -9.37
CA GLN A 484 0.48 20.22 -10.74
C GLN A 484 1.81 19.47 -10.80
N ARG A 485 2.37 19.10 -9.65
CA ARG A 485 3.68 18.45 -9.55
C ARG A 485 3.58 17.37 -8.49
N SER A 486 4.24 16.25 -8.71
CA SER A 486 4.30 15.17 -7.74
C SER A 486 5.40 15.44 -6.71
N VAL A 487 5.20 16.50 -5.92
CA VAL A 487 6.11 16.93 -4.88
C VAL A 487 5.36 17.08 -3.57
N VAL A 488 6.07 16.87 -2.46
CA VAL A 488 5.59 17.18 -1.12
C VAL A 488 6.59 18.09 -0.44
N ARG A 489 6.08 19.07 0.32
CA ARG A 489 6.91 19.99 1.08
C ARG A 489 6.57 19.95 2.56
N LEU A 490 7.55 19.60 3.38
CA LEU A 490 7.49 19.79 4.83
C LEU A 490 7.66 21.28 5.15
N LEU A 491 6.73 21.86 5.91
CA LEU A 491 6.82 23.30 6.16
C LEU A 491 8.00 23.69 7.07
N ARG A 492 8.26 22.87 8.09
CA ARG A 492 9.47 22.91 8.94
C ARG A 492 9.52 21.69 9.86
N PHE A 493 10.71 21.33 10.33
CA PHE A 493 10.86 20.39 11.42
C PHE A 493 10.47 21.05 12.75
N GLN A 494 9.39 20.55 13.36
CA GLN A 494 8.87 21.04 14.62
C GLN A 494 8.50 19.85 15.51
N SER A 495 8.74 20.00 16.82
CA SER A 495 8.29 19.03 17.82
C SER A 495 6.86 19.29 18.29
N LEU A 496 6.31 18.33 19.00
CA LEU A 496 4.99 18.42 19.63
C LEU A 496 4.91 19.48 20.74
N ALA A 497 6.05 20.05 21.15
CA ALA A 497 6.15 20.96 22.30
C ALA A 497 5.24 22.19 22.22
N ASP A 498 4.85 22.67 23.41
CA ASP A 498 4.23 23.97 23.64
C ASP A 498 4.96 24.68 24.80
N PRO A 499 5.65 25.82 24.56
CA PRO A 499 5.70 26.59 23.30
C PRO A 499 6.39 25.84 22.15
N PRO A 500 6.08 26.20 20.88
CA PRO A 500 6.70 25.59 19.70
C PRO A 500 8.23 25.55 19.77
N ALA A 501 8.80 24.36 19.58
CA ALA A 501 10.25 24.14 19.56
C ALA A 501 10.63 23.25 18.36
N SER A 502 11.85 23.43 17.85
CA SER A 502 12.44 22.53 16.85
C SER A 502 12.50 21.09 17.36
N LEU A 503 12.44 20.12 16.45
CA LEU A 503 12.58 18.72 16.79
C LEU A 503 13.95 18.45 17.43
N ALA A 504 13.95 17.84 18.62
CA ALA A 504 15.18 17.44 19.31
C ALA A 504 15.84 16.28 18.57
N GLY A 505 17.17 16.24 18.57
CA GLY A 505 17.91 15.18 17.88
C GLY A 505 19.41 15.47 17.79
N PRO A 506 20.16 14.57 17.12
CA PRO A 506 21.62 14.65 17.02
C PRO A 506 22.14 15.89 16.26
N TRP A 507 21.30 16.53 15.44
CA TRP A 507 21.59 17.75 14.65
C TRP A 507 21.52 19.06 15.44
N GLN A 508 21.27 19.03 16.75
CA GLN A 508 21.27 20.25 17.55
C GLN A 508 22.72 20.73 17.76
N VAL A 509 23.18 21.60 16.87
CA VAL A 509 24.48 22.29 16.97
C VAL A 509 24.51 23.06 18.29
N VAL A 510 25.52 22.77 19.11
CA VAL A 510 25.75 23.52 20.35
C VAL A 510 26.24 24.91 19.98
N SER A 511 25.43 25.93 20.25
CA SER A 511 25.86 27.33 20.33
C SER A 511 26.58 27.61 21.64
#